data_AF-A0A357KPE7-F1
#
_entry.id   AF-A0A357KPE7-F1
#
_cell.length_a   1.000
_cell.length_b   1.000
_cell.length_c   1.000
_cell.angle_alpha   90.00
_cell.angle_beta   90.00
_cell.angle_gamma   90.00
#
_symmetry.space_group_name_H-M   'P 1'
#
loop_
_entity.id
_entity.type
_entity.pdbx_description
1 polymer ?
#
loop_
_entity_poly.entity_id
_entity_poly.type
_entity_poly.pdbx_seq_one_letter_code
_entity_poly.pdbx_strand_id
1 'polypeptide(L)' 'KALADDDLEQFLIKRGDGQGLTIPVEVVSYLVSHTQRDLAAMLKLVDTIDREALAQQRRVTVPFVRSVIPSDG' A
#
# COMPACT_ATOMS: atom_id res chain seq x y z
N LYS A 1 -1.49 -13.41 -13.84
CA LYS A 1 -1.89 -12.30 -14.75
C LYS A 1 -1.51 -11.02 -14.04
N ALA A 2 -0.42 -10.37 -14.44
CA ALA A 2 -0.07 -9.07 -13.87
C ALA A 2 -1.22 -8.11 -14.18
N LEU A 3 -1.84 -7.53 -13.15
CA LEU A 3 -2.60 -6.31 -13.37
C LEU A 3 -1.62 -5.31 -13.99
N ALA A 4 -2.05 -4.58 -15.03
CA ALA A 4 -1.28 -3.42 -15.45
C ALA A 4 -1.18 -2.48 -14.25
N ASP A 5 -0.04 -1.80 -14.08
CA ASP A 5 0.24 -0.99 -12.88
C ASP A 5 -0.89 0.00 -12.56
N ASP A 6 -1.48 0.58 -13.61
CA ASP A 6 -2.62 1.51 -13.53
C ASP A 6 -3.88 0.88 -12.90
N ASP A 7 -4.20 -0.38 -13.26
CA ASP A 7 -5.34 -1.10 -12.67
C ASP A 7 -5.12 -1.37 -11.18
N LEU A 8 -3.86 -1.62 -10.81
CA LEU A 8 -3.47 -1.94 -9.44
C LEU A 8 -3.47 -0.69 -8.56
N GLU A 9 -2.97 0.43 -9.09
CA GLU A 9 -3.02 1.73 -8.42
C GLU A 9 -4.47 2.13 -8.12
N GLN A 10 -5.35 2.08 -9.12
CA GLN A 10 -6.75 2.43 -8.92
C GLN A 10 -7.48 1.48 -7.97
N PHE A 11 -7.16 0.20 -8.00
CA PHE A 11 -7.74 -0.78 -7.10
C PHE A 11 -7.36 -0.52 -5.64
N LEU A 12 -6.09 -0.17 -5.37
CA LEU A 12 -5.62 0.16 -4.03
C LEU A 12 -6.21 1.46 -3.50
N ILE A 13 -6.31 2.50 -4.33
CA ILE A 13 -6.94 3.78 -3.95
C ILE A 13 -8.40 3.55 -3.53
N LYS A 14 -9.17 2.85 -4.38
CA LYS A 14 -10.59 2.54 -4.09
C LYS A 14 -10.77 1.70 -2.83
N ARG A 15 -9.82 0.80 -2.55
CA ARG A 15 -9.88 -0.05 -1.35
C ARG A 15 -9.62 0.74 -0.07
N GLY A 16 -8.67 1.67 -0.09
CA GLY A 16 -8.42 2.57 1.04
C GLY A 16 -9.65 3.40 1.38
N ASP A 17 -10.27 4.04 0.38
CA ASP A 17 -11.48 4.84 0.57
C ASP A 17 -12.64 4.03 1.17
N GLY A 18 -12.80 2.76 0.75
CA GLY A 18 -13.81 1.87 1.29
C GLY A 18 -13.58 1.40 2.74
N GLN A 19 -12.38 1.58 3.30
CA GLN A 19 -12.01 1.15 4.65
C GLN A 19 -11.79 2.32 5.63
N GLY A 20 -12.03 3.56 5.20
CA GLY A 20 -11.77 4.76 6.01
C GLY A 20 -10.29 5.13 6.12
N LEU A 21 -9.44 4.48 5.32
CA LEU A 21 -8.01 4.71 5.23
C LEU A 21 -7.69 5.41 3.90
N THR A 22 -7.49 6.72 3.92
CA THR A 22 -7.01 7.42 2.73
C THR A 22 -5.54 7.06 2.49
N ILE A 23 -5.29 6.19 1.50
CA ILE A 23 -3.93 5.91 1.03
C ILE A 23 -3.58 6.96 -0.03
N PRO A 24 -2.56 7.82 0.20
CA PRO A 24 -2.16 8.81 -0.79
C PRO A 24 -1.66 8.14 -2.07
N VAL A 25 -1.92 8.76 -3.22
CA VAL A 25 -1.44 8.27 -4.52
C VAL A 25 0.08 8.06 -4.53
N GLU A 26 0.85 8.95 -3.89
CA GLU A 26 2.31 8.82 -3.75
C GLU A 26 2.74 7.52 -3.05
N VAL A 27 1.94 7.03 -2.09
CA VAL A 27 2.20 5.78 -1.38
C VAL A 27 1.92 4.60 -2.29
N VAL A 28 0.81 4.66 -3.02
CA VAL A 28 0.42 3.61 -3.98
C VAL A 28 1.48 3.49 -5.08
N SER A 29 1.91 4.59 -5.69
CA SER A 29 2.97 4.60 -6.70
C SER A 29 4.32 4.13 -6.15
N TYR A 30 4.63 4.45 -4.89
CA TYR A 30 5.82 3.92 -4.21
C TYR A 30 5.75 2.39 -4.07
N LEU A 31 4.62 1.86 -3.60
CA LEU A 31 4.40 0.41 -3.43
C LEU A 31 4.53 -0.35 -4.74
N VAL A 32 3.90 0.14 -5.82
CA VAL A 32 3.94 -0.51 -7.15
C VAL A 32 5.35 -0.50 -7.73
N SER A 33 6.12 0.57 -7.47
CA SER A 33 7.49 0.72 -7.98
C SER A 33 8.54 -0.07 -7.18
N HIS A 34 8.27 -0.38 -5.91
CA HIS A 34 9.25 -0.98 -4.98
C HIS A 34 8.89 -2.41 -4.53
N THR A 35 7.79 -2.99 -5.02
CA THR A 35 7.40 -4.37 -4.68
C THR A 35 7.19 -5.21 -5.93
N GLN A 36 7.35 -6.53 -5.82
CA GLN A 36 6.97 -7.43 -6.91
C GLN A 36 5.47 -7.30 -7.19
N ARG A 37 5.10 -7.27 -8.47
CA ARG A 37 3.71 -7.17 -8.98
C ARG A 37 2.89 -8.42 -8.73
N ASP A 38 2.91 -8.93 -7.51
CA ASP A 38 2.01 -9.97 -7.03
C ASP A 38 0.86 -9.30 -6.27
N LEU A 39 -0.35 -9.40 -6.84
CA LEU A 39 -1.55 -8.78 -6.29
C LEU A 39 -1.83 -9.26 -4.85
N ALA A 40 -1.55 -10.54 -4.56
CA ALA A 40 -1.78 -11.09 -3.23
C ALA A 40 -0.79 -10.53 -2.20
N ALA A 41 0.48 -10.38 -2.57
CA ALA A 41 1.50 -9.73 -1.75
C ALA A 41 1.17 -8.25 -1.49
N MET A 42 0.78 -7.50 -2.53
CA MET A 42 0.39 -6.09 -2.38
C MET A 42 -0.85 -5.92 -1.50
N LEU A 43 -1.86 -6.77 -1.66
CA LEU A 43 -3.04 -6.76 -0.79
C LEU A 43 -2.68 -7.01 0.68
N LYS A 44 -1.81 -7.99 0.95
CA LYS A 44 -1.32 -8.26 2.32
C LYS A 44 -0.51 -7.11 2.88
N LEU A 45 0.32 -6.48 2.05
CA LEU A 45 1.13 -5.34 2.46
C LEU A 45 0.25 -4.12 2.81
N VAL A 46 -0.77 -3.85 2.00
CA VAL A 46 -1.74 -2.79 2.28
C VAL A 46 -2.52 -3.06 3.56
N ASP A 47 -2.95 -4.30 3.81
CA ASP A 47 -3.59 -4.69 5.08
C ASP A 47 -2.64 -4.51 6.29
N THR A 48 -1.35 -4.79 6.10
CA THR A 48 -0.33 -4.57 7.14
C THR A 48 -0.14 -3.08 7.43
N ILE A 49 -0.04 -2.26 6.39
CA ILE A 49 0.09 -0.80 6.50
C ILE A 49 -1.13 -0.19 7.20
N ASP A 50 -2.33 -0.62 6.85
CA ASP A 50 -3.59 -0.17 7.49
C ASP A 50 -3.59 -0.46 8.99
N ARG A 51 -3.31 -1.71 9.37
CA ARG A 51 -3.26 -2.14 10.77
C ARG A 51 -2.21 -1.36 11.57
N GLU A 52 -1.02 -1.19 11.01
CA GLU A 52 0.06 -0.45 11.68
C GLU A 52 -0.27 1.04 11.81
N ALA A 53 -0.87 1.65 10.78
CA ALA A 53 -1.29 3.05 10.82
C ALA A 53 -2.38 3.27 11.88
N LEU A 54 -3.34 2.35 11.96
CA LEU A 54 -4.40 2.36 12.96
C LEU A 54 -3.85 2.15 14.37
N ALA A 55 -2.97 1.17 14.57
CA ALA A 55 -2.36 0.86 15.86
C ALA A 55 -1.53 2.04 16.40
N GLN A 56 -0.85 2.77 15.51
CA GLN A 56 -0.02 3.91 15.86
C GLN A 56 -0.81 5.24 15.85
N GLN A 57 -2.08 5.22 15.41
CA GLN A 57 -2.91 6.40 15.18
C GLN A 57 -2.22 7.47 14.30
N ARG A 58 -1.53 7.03 13.24
CA ARG A 58 -0.77 7.91 12.33
C ARG A 58 -1.30 7.83 10.91
N ARG A 59 -1.01 8.87 10.13
CA ARG A 59 -1.31 8.90 8.69
C ARG A 59 -0.36 7.99 7.91
N VAL A 60 -0.90 7.35 6.88
CA VAL A 60 -0.11 6.61 5.91
C VAL A 60 0.63 7.59 5.01
N THR A 61 1.96 7.48 4.97
CA THR A 61 2.87 8.34 4.20
C THR A 61 4.02 7.48 3.67
N VAL A 62 4.74 7.94 2.63
CA VAL A 62 5.88 7.19 2.07
C VAL A 62 6.94 6.85 3.14
N PRO A 63 7.37 7.78 4.03
CA PRO A 63 8.32 7.44 5.10
C PRO A 63 7.80 6.38 6.07
N PHE A 64 6.50 6.42 6.40
CA PHE A 64 5.87 5.41 7.25
C PHE A 64 5.88 4.04 6.59
N VAL A 65 5.42 3.96 5.33
CA VAL A 65 5.38 2.71 4.57
C VAL A 65 6.78 2.12 4.40
N ARG A 66 7.79 2.95 4.16
CA ARG A 66 9.19 2.52 4.12
C ARG A 66 9.68 1.89 5.43
N SER A 67 9.14 2.31 6.57
CA SER A 67 9.47 1.73 7.88
C SER A 67 8.76 0.40 8.16
N VAL A 68 7.63 0.16 7.48
CA VAL A 68 6.82 -1.08 7.61
C VAL A 68 7.31 -2.16 6.64
N ILE A 69 7.79 -1.77 5.46
CA ILE A 69 8.38 -2.71 4.50
C ILE A 69 9.74 -3.17 5.06
N PRO A 70 9.93 -4.47 5.33
CA PRO A 70 11.25 -4.98 5.71
C PRO A 70 12.24 -4.65 4.60
N SER A 71 13.38 -4.06 4.96
CA SER A 71 14.40 -3.56 4.02
C SER A 71 15.15 -4.67 3.25
N ASP A 72 14.57 -5.86 3.12
CA ASP A 72 15.29 -7.06 2.69
C ASP A 72 14.81 -7.53 1.31
N GLY A 73 15.70 -7.39 0.33
CA GLY A 73 15.81 -8.25 -0.86
C GLY A 73 15.36 -7.66 -2.19
#